data_AF-A0AA50UUD9-F1
#
_entry.id   AF-A0AA50UUD9-F1
#
_cell.length_a   1.000
_cell.length_b   1.000
_cell.length_c   1.000
_cell.angle_alpha   90.00
_cell.angle_beta   90.00
_cell.angle_gamma   90.00
#
_symmetry.space_group_name_H-M   'P 1'
#
loop_
_entity.id
_entity.type
_entity.pdbx_description
1 polymer ?
#
loop_
_entity_poly.entity_id
_entity_poly.type
_entity_poly.pdbx_seq_one_letter_code
_entity_poly.pdbx_strand_id
1 'polypeptide(L)'
;STVLCECEGYVQAISWHERFVAWASEVGVRVYDLVARCSLGLIQWEKTPNRSIEDFRCNLLWSAHKTLMIGWVDTIRICVIRKRSQIELQTRDVTEFLVDPIHTF
;
A
#
# COMPACT_ATOMS: atom_id res chain seq x y z
N SER A 1 -3.33 -22.92 -4.78
CA SER A 1 -2.78 -21.66 -4.24
C SER A 1 -3.19 -20.51 -5.15
N THR A 2 -3.19 -19.28 -4.67
CA THR A 2 -3.46 -18.06 -5.47
C THR A 2 -2.30 -17.10 -5.27
N VAL A 3 -1.76 -16.57 -6.36
CA VAL A 3 -0.68 -15.58 -6.34
C VAL A 3 -1.31 -14.19 -6.48
N LEU A 4 -1.02 -13.28 -5.54
CA LEU A 4 -1.55 -11.91 -5.56
C LEU A 4 -0.67 -10.95 -6.38
N CYS A 5 0.65 -11.17 -6.40
CA CYS A 5 1.64 -10.39 -7.14
C CYS A 5 2.99 -11.14 -7.23
N GLU A 6 3.76 -10.93 -8.31
CA GLU A 6 5.10 -11.52 -8.52
C GLU A 6 6.21 -10.45 -8.78
N CYS A 7 5.94 -9.17 -8.55
CA CYS A 7 6.73 -8.09 -9.17
C CYS A 7 7.61 -7.24 -8.22
N GLU A 8 7.71 -7.55 -6.92
CA GLU A 8 8.08 -6.53 -5.92
C GLU A 8 9.25 -6.87 -4.99
N GLY A 9 10.00 -7.94 -5.27
CA GLY A 9 11.12 -8.37 -4.42
C GLY A 9 10.66 -9.04 -3.13
N TYR A 10 11.50 -9.01 -2.08
CA TYR A 10 11.20 -9.68 -0.82
C TYR A 10 10.11 -8.94 -0.01
N VAL A 11 9.15 -9.71 0.52
CA VAL A 11 8.09 -9.17 1.40
C VAL A 11 8.63 -9.10 2.83
N GLN A 12 8.82 -7.88 3.33
CA GLN A 12 9.38 -7.61 4.67
C GLN A 12 8.32 -7.59 5.78
N ALA A 13 7.10 -7.16 5.45
CA ALA A 13 5.98 -7.11 6.38
C ALA A 13 4.65 -7.28 5.62
N ILE A 14 3.65 -7.85 6.28
CA ILE A 14 2.31 -8.04 5.73
C ILE A 14 1.28 -7.82 6.84
N SER A 15 0.15 -7.21 6.51
CA SER A 15 -0.93 -6.96 7.44
C SER A 15 -2.28 -7.01 6.73
N TRP A 16 -3.21 -7.78 7.29
CA TRP A 16 -4.54 -8.01 6.74
C TRP A 16 -5.58 -7.22 7.54
N HIS A 17 -6.59 -6.71 6.85
CA HIS A 17 -7.75 -6.12 7.48
C HIS A 17 -8.98 -6.27 6.59
N GLU A 18 -9.93 -7.09 7.06
CA GLU A 18 -11.16 -7.42 6.33
C GLU A 18 -10.86 -7.86 4.88
N ARG A 19 -11.29 -7.07 3.88
CA ARG A 19 -11.10 -7.33 2.45
C ARG A 19 -9.75 -6.90 1.90
N PHE A 20 -8.94 -6.21 2.70
CA PHE A 20 -7.68 -5.62 2.25
C PHE A 20 -6.49 -6.37 2.84
N VAL A 21 -5.45 -6.45 2.04
CA VAL A 21 -4.12 -6.85 2.50
C VAL A 21 -3.12 -5.80 2.03
N ALA A 22 -2.24 -5.41 2.94
CA ALA A 22 -1.11 -4.57 2.63
C ALA A 22 0.18 -5.33 2.91
N TRP A 23 1.18 -5.18 2.04
CA TRP A 23 2.51 -5.72 2.29
C TRP A 23 3.57 -4.71 1.89
N ALA A 24 4.65 -4.70 2.67
CA ALA A 24 5.84 -3.91 2.41
C ALA A 24 6.88 -4.79 1.74
N SER A 25 7.49 -4.28 0.68
CA SER A 25 8.62 -4.89 -0.01
C SER A 25 9.75 -3.89 -0.20
N GLU A 26 10.79 -4.26 -0.95
CA GLU A 26 11.89 -3.36 -1.34
C GLU A 26 11.44 -2.17 -2.20
N VAL A 27 10.27 -2.24 -2.84
CA VAL A 27 9.78 -1.19 -3.75
C VAL A 27 8.85 -0.21 -3.04
N GLY A 28 8.04 -0.68 -2.09
CA GLY A 28 7.01 0.13 -1.45
C GLY A 28 6.06 -0.69 -0.58
N VAL A 29 4.95 -0.06 -0.19
CA VAL A 29 3.78 -0.77 0.33
C VAL A 29 2.74 -0.93 -0.76
N ARG A 30 2.40 -2.16 -1.11
CA ARG A 30 1.24 -2.44 -1.96
C ARG A 30 0.01 -2.69 -1.11
N VAL A 31 -1.13 -2.18 -1.57
CA VAL A 31 -2.45 -2.51 -1.02
C VAL A 31 -3.26 -3.25 -2.08
N TYR A 32 -3.86 -4.36 -1.68
CA TYR A 32 -4.63 -5.24 -2.55
C TYR A 32 -6.01 -5.50 -1.96
N ASP A 33 -7.00 -5.56 -2.83
CA ASP A 33 -8.38 -5.88 -2.49
C ASP A 33 -8.67 -7.34 -2.86
N LEU A 34 -8.94 -8.17 -1.86
CA LEU A 34 -9.15 -9.61 -2.01
C LEU A 34 -10.49 -9.96 -2.66
N VAL A 35 -11.47 -9.07 -2.50
CA VAL A 35 -12.82 -9.26 -3.06
C VAL A 35 -12.82 -8.86 -4.52
N ALA A 36 -12.27 -7.68 -4.83
CA ALA A 36 -12.15 -7.21 -6.22
C ALA A 36 -10.99 -7.87 -6.99
N ARG A 37 -10.10 -8.57 -6.28
CA ARG A 37 -8.91 -9.25 -6.81
C ARG A 37 -8.01 -8.33 -7.63
N CYS A 38 -7.74 -7.15 -7.09
CA CYS A 38 -6.95 -6.14 -7.78
C CYS A 38 -6.06 -5.35 -6.82
N SER A 39 -4.96 -4.83 -7.36
CA SER A 39 -4.09 -3.90 -6.64
C SER A 39 -4.72 -2.52 -6.61
N LEU A 40 -4.86 -1.94 -5.42
CA LEU A 40 -5.39 -0.58 -5.24
C LEU A 40 -4.33 0.49 -5.45
N GLY A 41 -3.06 0.14 -5.27
CA GLY A 41 -1.92 1.02 -5.52
C GLY A 41 -0.65 0.54 -4.83
N LEU A 42 0.45 1.18 -5.19
CA LEU A 42 1.78 0.98 -4.61
C LEU A 42 2.26 2.33 -4.06
N ILE A 43 2.43 2.42 -2.75
CA ILE A 43 3.06 3.56 -2.09
C ILE A 43 4.56 3.32 -2.18
N GLN A 44 5.18 3.91 -3.20
CA GLN A 44 6.61 3.74 -3.45
C GLN A 44 7.44 4.41 -2.36
N TRP A 45 8.55 3.77 -2.01
CA TRP A 45 9.56 4.38 -1.17
C TRP A 45 10.25 5.53 -1.89
N GLU A 46 10.53 6.60 -1.15
CA GLU A 46 11.40 7.66 -1.65
C GLU A 46 12.84 7.18 -1.57
N LYS A 47 13.48 7.03 -2.73
CA LYS A 47 14.89 6.69 -2.81
C LYS A 47 15.71 7.87 -2.29
N THR A 48 16.42 7.66 -1.19
CA THR A 48 17.41 8.61 -0.69
C THR A 48 18.81 8.13 -1.08
N PRO A 49 19.67 8.99 -1.67
CA PRO A 49 20.98 8.56 -2.17
C PRO A 49 21.91 7.95 -1.11
N ASN A 50 21.68 8.27 0.16
CA ASN A 50 22.63 8.05 1.25
C ASN A 50 22.15 7.06 2.33
N ARG A 51 20.98 6.42 2.17
CA ARG A 51 20.49 5.43 3.13
C ARG A 51 20.16 4.13 2.43
N SER A 52 20.78 3.04 2.90
CA SER A 52 20.28 1.69 2.67
C SER A 52 18.99 1.54 3.46
N ILE A 53 17.88 1.76 2.79
CA ILE A 53 16.55 1.75 3.41
C ILE A 53 16.02 0.32 3.60
N GLU A 54 16.74 -0.64 3.01
CA GLU A 54 16.49 -2.09 3.05
C GLU A 54 16.74 -2.69 4.45
N ASP A 55 17.54 -2.02 5.29
CA ASP A 55 17.91 -2.49 6.62
C ASP A 55 16.82 -2.26 7.70
N PHE A 56 15.79 -1.47 7.37
CA PHE A 56 14.76 -1.08 8.33
C PHE A 56 13.44 -1.78 8.07
N ARG A 57 12.94 -2.49 9.08
CA ARG A 57 11.64 -3.16 9.01
C ARG A 57 10.50 -2.14 8.93
N CYS A 58 9.67 -2.25 7.91
CA CYS A 58 8.42 -1.53 7.81
C CYS A 58 7.36 -2.07 8.80
N ASN A 59 6.59 -1.16 9.41
CA ASN A 59 5.48 -1.47 10.31
C ASN A 59 4.15 -1.05 9.65
N LEU A 60 3.18 -1.97 9.62
CA LEU A 60 1.88 -1.76 9.02
C LEU A 60 0.78 -1.90 10.07
N LEU A 61 -0.01 -0.86 10.26
CA LEU A 61 -1.11 -0.84 11.22
C LEU A 61 -2.40 -0.34 10.55
N TRP A 62 -3.45 -1.15 10.59
CA TRP A 62 -4.79 -0.70 10.24
C TRP A 62 -5.42 -0.01 11.45
N SER A 63 -5.48 1.32 11.41
CA SER A 63 -6.03 2.13 12.52
C SER A 63 -7.55 2.26 12.46
N ALA A 64 -8.15 2.01 11.28
CA ALA A 64 -9.59 1.94 11.05
C ALA A 64 -9.89 1.11 9.79
N HIS A 65 -11.18 0.84 9.54
CA HIS A 65 -11.71 0.06 8.40
C HIS A 65 -11.06 0.36 7.03
N LYS A 66 -10.70 1.63 6.79
CA LYS A 66 -10.11 2.09 5.52
C LYS A 66 -8.86 2.93 5.73
N THR A 67 -8.22 2.86 6.89
CA THR A 67 -7.05 3.68 7.22
C THR A 67 -5.86 2.79 7.55
N LEU A 68 -4.81 2.90 6.75
CA LEU A 68 -3.54 2.20 6.92
C LEU A 68 -2.47 3.21 7.36
N MET A 69 -1.79 2.92 8.46
CA MET A 69 -0.59 3.61 8.89
C MET A 69 0.63 2.79 8.51
N ILE A 70 1.59 3.44 7.87
CA ILE A 70 2.85 2.87 7.40
C ILE A 70 3.96 3.58 8.13
N GLY A 71 4.63 2.88 9.05
CA GLY A 71 5.82 3.38 9.74
C GLY A 71 7.08 2.80 9.12
N TRP A 72 8.00 3.65 8.68
CA TRP A 72 9.27 3.21 8.13
C TRP A 72 10.38 4.24 8.35
N VAL A 73 11.49 3.78 8.94
CA VAL A 73 12.62 4.62 9.38
C VAL A 73 12.13 5.75 10.29
N ASP A 74 12.19 6.98 9.81
CA ASP A 74 11.82 8.23 10.47
C ASP A 74 10.49 8.78 9.95
N THR A 75 9.82 8.05 9.05
CA THR A 75 8.59 8.51 8.38
C THR A 75 7.37 7.72 8.83
N ILE A 76 6.26 8.42 9.08
CA ILE A 76 4.93 7.82 9.19
C ILE A 76 4.04 8.33 8.06
N ARG A 77 3.55 7.42 7.21
CA ARG A 77 2.54 7.73 6.20
C ARG A 77 1.18 7.21 6.62
N ILE A 78 0.17 8.07 6.54
CA ILE A 78 -1.23 7.68 6.71
C ILE A 78 -1.87 7.61 5.34
N CYS A 79 -2.43 6.45 5.00
CA CYS A 79 -3.12 6.20 3.75
C CYS A 79 -4.58 5.84 4.01
N VAL A 80 -5.47 6.34 3.15
CA VAL A 80 -6.89 6.02 3.19
C VAL A 80 -7.29 5.27 1.92
N ILE A 81 -8.04 4.20 2.08
CA ILE A 81 -8.70 3.51 0.98
C ILE A 81 -10.00 4.24 0.68
N ARG A 82 -10.07 4.94 -0.46
CA ARG A 82 -11.25 5.69 -0.87
C ARG A 82 -11.82 5.16 -2.17
N LYS A 83 -13.13 5.33 -2.34
CA LYS A 83 -13.81 5.07 -3.60
C LYS A 83 -13.40 6.14 -4.62
N ARG A 84 -13.14 5.74 -5.87
CA ARG A 84 -12.94 6.67 -6.98
C ARG A 84 -14.22 7.44 -7.28
N SER A 85 -14.07 8.72 -7.61
CA SER A 85 -15.14 9.54 -8.15
C SER A 85 -15.59 9.04 -9.51
N GLN A 86 -16.80 9.41 -9.96
CA GLN A 86 -17.28 9.05 -11.29
C GLN A 86 -16.35 9.54 -12.40
N ILE A 87 -15.70 10.70 -12.20
CA ILE A 87 -14.74 11.26 -13.16
C ILE A 87 -13.49 10.38 -13.25
N GLU A 88 -12.93 9.96 -12.12
CA GLU A 88 -11.77 9.05 -12.08
C GLU A 88 -12.08 7.67 -12.70
N LEU A 89 -13.34 7.21 -12.63
CA LEU A 89 -13.79 5.94 -13.22
C LEU A 89 -14.01 6.00 -14.74
N GLN A 90 -14.04 7.18 -15.37
CA GLN A 90 -14.21 7.30 -16.82
C GLN A 90 -12.95 6.84 -17.58
N THR A 91 -11.80 6.79 -16.91
CA THR A 91 -10.58 6.20 -17.47
C THR A 91 -10.75 4.68 -17.53
N ARG A 92 -10.55 4.05 -18.69
CA ARG A 92 -10.64 2.58 -18.80
C ARG A 92 -9.60 1.90 -17.90
N ASP A 93 -9.98 0.77 -17.31
CA ASP A 93 -9.14 -0.13 -16.50
C ASP A 93 -8.67 0.38 -15.11
N VAL A 94 -9.45 1.24 -14.45
CA VAL A 94 -9.19 1.59 -13.03
C VAL A 94 -10.07 0.81 -12.06
N THR A 95 -9.52 0.52 -10.88
CA THR A 95 -10.20 -0.15 -9.77
C THR A 95 -11.20 0.78 -9.07
N GLU A 96 -12.30 0.24 -8.52
CA GLU A 96 -13.31 1.03 -7.80
C GLU A 96 -12.72 1.82 -6.61
N PHE A 97 -11.78 1.20 -5.90
CA PHE A 97 -11.05 1.82 -4.80
C PHE A 97 -9.63 2.17 -5.22
N LEU A 98 -9.05 3.16 -4.55
CA LEU A 98 -7.61 3.41 -4.56
C LEU A 98 -7.11 3.57 -3.13
N VAL A 99 -5.81 3.43 -2.96
CA VAL A 99 -5.11 3.87 -1.75
C VAL A 99 -4.54 5.26 -1.98
N ASP A 100 -4.83 6.19 -1.07
CA ASP A 100 -4.44 7.59 -1.17
C ASP A 100 -3.63 8.01 0.07
N PRO A 101 -2.36 8.43 -0.07
CA PRO A 101 -1.59 9.00 1.04
C PRO A 101 -2.15 10.37 1.42
N ILE A 102 -2.65 10.52 2.65
CA ILE A 102 -3.24 11.77 3.14
C ILE A 102 -2.27 12.59 3.98
N HIS A 103 -1.38 11.95 4.72
CA HIS A 103 -0.39 12.62 5.57
C HIS A 103 0.94 11.87 5.57
N THR A 104 2.03 12.62 5.64
CA THR A 104 3.39 12.14 5.86
C THR A 104 4.00 13.00 6.96
N PHE A 105 4.50 12.35 8.00
CA PHE A 105 5.22 12.96 9.13
C PHE A 105 6.67 12.50 9.12
#